data_AF-A0A370MYV5-F1
#
_entry.id   AF-A0A370MYV5-F1
#
_cell.length_a   1.000
_cell.length_b   1.000
_cell.length_c   1.000
_cell.angle_alpha   90.00
_cell.angle_beta   90.00
_cell.angle_gamma   90.00
#
_symmetry.space_group_name_H-M   'P 1'
#
loop_
_entity.id
_entity.type
_entity.pdbx_description
1 polymer ?
#
loop_
_entity_poly.entity_id
_entity_poly.type
_entity_poly.pdbx_seq_one_letter_code
_entity_poly.pdbx_strand_id
1 'polypeptide(L)'
;MIGPGDSCKTTILDAIDLLLAERQNVTFDDLDFYDANPANSIRIVAVIAQLPRDYLRDDRYGMLLAGWSAVKLEWKSEPAENAGFAPALILQLDVDDTLEPVWSIYVGSTPEDKSKRVRFADRKEMAPARLGAYADRHLSWGRLRS
;
A
#
# COMPACT_ATOMS: atom_id res chain seq x y z
N MET A 1 3.95 24.92 -15.07
CA MET A 1 2.89 24.87 -16.09
C MET A 1 2.22 23.51 -15.96
N ILE A 2 1.13 23.42 -15.22
CA ILE A 2 0.40 22.17 -14.94
C ILE A 2 -0.92 22.27 -15.70
N GLY A 3 -1.10 21.38 -16.68
CA GLY A 3 -2.29 21.33 -17.52
C GLY A 3 -3.42 20.52 -16.86
N PRO A 4 -4.69 20.92 -17.02
CA PRO A 4 -5.84 20.20 -16.51
C PRO A 4 -6.15 19.04 -17.47
N GLY A 5 -5.84 17.81 -17.08
CA GLY A 5 -6.14 16.66 -17.96
C GLY A 5 -5.83 15.27 -17.43
N ASP A 6 -4.88 15.09 -16.49
CA ASP A 6 -4.41 13.74 -16.08
C ASP A 6 -4.49 13.47 -14.55
N SER A 7 -5.15 14.33 -13.78
CA SER A 7 -4.90 14.53 -12.33
C SER A 7 -5.43 13.48 -11.34
N CYS A 8 -5.94 12.32 -11.79
CA CYS A 8 -6.39 11.27 -10.85
C CYS A 8 -5.77 9.90 -11.13
N LYS A 9 -5.48 9.58 -12.40
CA LYS A 9 -4.95 8.26 -12.77
C LYS A 9 -3.46 8.15 -12.42
N THR A 10 -2.72 9.23 -12.64
CA THR A 10 -1.31 9.35 -12.24
C THR A 10 -1.20 9.39 -10.71
N THR A 11 -2.10 10.09 -10.02
CA THR A 11 -2.15 10.15 -8.54
C THR A 11 -2.33 8.78 -7.89
N ILE A 12 -3.16 7.89 -8.47
CA ILE A 12 -3.37 6.55 -7.91
C ILE A 12 -2.18 5.63 -8.19
N LEU A 13 -1.59 5.70 -9.39
CA LEU A 13 -0.40 4.92 -9.73
C LEU A 13 0.82 5.39 -8.94
N ASP A 14 0.99 6.70 -8.78
CA ASP A 14 1.98 7.30 -7.90
C ASP A 14 1.71 6.86 -6.46
N ALA A 15 0.48 6.93 -5.94
CA ALA A 15 0.13 6.46 -4.59
C ALA A 15 0.48 4.98 -4.37
N ILE A 16 0.29 4.13 -5.39
CA ILE A 16 0.68 2.72 -5.36
C ILE A 16 2.21 2.59 -5.34
N ASP A 17 2.93 3.32 -6.19
CA ASP A 17 4.39 3.37 -6.20
C ASP A 17 4.97 3.92 -4.87
N LEU A 18 4.31 4.90 -4.25
CA LEU A 18 4.66 5.47 -2.95
C LEU A 18 4.42 4.46 -1.81
N LEU A 19 3.32 3.72 -1.86
CA LEU A 19 3.02 2.69 -0.87
C LEU A 19 4.03 1.54 -0.93
N LEU A 20 4.39 1.13 -2.16
CA LEU A 20 5.25 -0.02 -2.42
C LEU A 20 6.73 0.36 -2.52
N ALA A 21 7.05 1.63 -2.24
CA ALA A 21 8.28 2.33 -2.56
C ALA A 21 9.50 1.43 -2.74
N GLU A 22 9.83 1.18 -4.00
CA GLU A 22 11.12 0.64 -4.42
C GLU A 22 12.28 1.60 -4.03
N ARG A 23 11.94 2.85 -3.67
CA ARG A 23 12.86 3.92 -3.24
C ARG A 23 12.76 4.16 -1.73
N GLN A 24 13.92 4.20 -1.06
CA GLN A 24 14.03 4.37 0.38
C GLN A 24 13.48 5.73 0.87
N ASN A 25 13.59 6.77 0.04
CA ASN A 25 13.16 8.13 0.37
C ASN A 25 12.05 8.55 -0.59
N VAL A 26 10.83 8.59 -0.09
CA VAL A 26 9.72 9.33 -0.70
C VAL A 26 9.71 10.72 -0.08
N THR A 27 9.61 11.76 -0.91
CA THR A 27 9.50 13.15 -0.44
C THR A 27 8.08 13.62 -0.70
N PHE A 28 7.46 14.24 0.30
CA PHE A 28 6.16 14.90 0.20
C PHE A 28 6.36 16.41 0.32
N ASP A 29 5.53 17.17 -0.37
CA ASP A 29 5.45 18.64 -0.29
C ASP A 29 4.04 19.05 0.20
N ASP A 30 3.89 20.27 0.72
CA ASP A 30 2.63 20.80 1.24
C ASP A 30 1.53 20.79 0.17
N LEU A 31 1.92 20.91 -1.11
CA LEU A 31 1.02 20.87 -2.26
C LEU A 31 0.43 19.48 -2.55
N ASP A 32 0.98 18.42 -1.96
CA ASP A 32 0.48 17.06 -2.14
C ASP A 32 -0.74 16.75 -1.24
N PHE A 33 -1.02 17.60 -0.27
CA PHE A 33 -2.13 17.43 0.66
C PHE A 33 -3.45 17.91 0.06
N TYR A 34 -4.55 17.33 0.54
CA TYR A 34 -5.88 17.77 0.11
C TYR A 34 -6.08 19.26 0.45
N ASP A 35 -6.35 20.06 -0.60
CA ASP A 35 -6.47 21.52 -0.54
C ASP A 35 -5.19 22.24 -0.10
N ALA A 36 -4.02 21.62 -0.34
CA ALA A 36 -2.71 22.07 0.14
C ALA A 36 -2.68 22.36 1.65
N ASN A 37 -3.46 21.58 2.42
CA ASN A 37 -3.57 21.71 3.86
C ASN A 37 -2.96 20.48 4.55
N PRO A 38 -1.73 20.59 5.10
CA PRO A 38 -1.04 19.52 5.82
C PRO A 38 -1.81 18.95 7.02
N ALA A 39 -2.82 19.66 7.53
CA ALA A 39 -3.71 19.15 8.57
C ALA A 39 -4.57 17.95 8.10
N ASN A 40 -4.70 17.74 6.79
CA ASN A 40 -5.41 16.61 6.19
C ASN A 40 -4.44 15.47 5.88
N SER A 41 -4.03 14.69 6.90
CA SER A 41 -3.06 13.61 6.73
C SER A 41 -3.40 12.67 5.55
N ILE A 42 -2.40 12.34 4.75
CA ILE A 42 -2.54 11.41 3.63
C ILE A 42 -2.50 9.99 4.20
N ARG A 43 -3.50 9.18 3.84
CA ARG A 43 -3.50 7.75 4.13
C ARG A 43 -3.75 6.93 2.88
N ILE A 44 -2.84 6.01 2.59
CA ILE A 44 -2.95 5.05 1.50
C ILE A 44 -2.90 3.64 2.10
N VAL A 45 -3.85 2.79 1.70
CA VAL A 45 -3.98 1.41 2.20
C VAL A 45 -4.06 0.44 1.03
N ALA A 46 -3.30 -0.65 1.07
CA ALA A 46 -3.43 -1.76 0.12
C ALA A 46 -3.39 -3.12 0.81
N VAL A 47 -4.13 -4.06 0.23
CA VAL A 47 -4.12 -5.46 0.64
C VAL A 47 -3.07 -6.22 -0.18
N ILE A 48 -2.10 -6.81 0.51
CA ILE A 48 -1.05 -7.63 -0.07
C ILE A 48 -1.38 -9.10 0.19
N ALA A 49 -1.90 -9.77 -0.83
CA ALA A 49 -2.18 -11.20 -0.82
C ALA A 49 -0.99 -12.00 -1.41
N GLN A 50 -1.04 -13.33 -1.31
CA GLN A 50 -0.01 -14.25 -1.83
C GLN A 50 1.39 -13.97 -1.28
N LEU A 51 1.46 -13.72 0.03
CA LEU A 51 2.68 -13.41 0.74
C LEU A 51 3.71 -14.55 0.65
N PRO A 52 5.02 -14.24 0.65
CA PRO A 52 6.05 -15.26 0.83
C PRO A 52 5.83 -16.03 2.14
N ARG A 53 6.16 -17.32 2.16
CA ARG A 53 5.90 -18.19 3.33
C ARG A 53 6.53 -17.66 4.62
N ASP A 54 7.67 -17.00 4.54
CA ASP A 54 8.36 -16.43 5.70
C ASP A 54 7.55 -15.32 6.40
N TYR A 55 6.65 -14.64 5.67
CA TYR A 55 5.77 -13.62 6.23
C TYR A 55 4.61 -14.20 7.02
N LEU A 56 4.27 -15.47 6.77
CA LEU A 56 3.21 -16.18 7.50
C LEU A 56 3.67 -16.67 8.87
N ARG A 57 4.95 -16.53 9.21
CA ARG A 57 5.50 -16.97 10.50
C ARG A 57 5.16 -15.99 11.61
N ASP A 58 4.81 -16.51 12.78
CA ASP A 58 4.44 -15.73 13.98
C ASP A 58 5.56 -14.78 14.44
N ASP A 59 6.83 -15.17 14.24
CA ASP A 59 8.01 -14.36 14.57
C ASP A 59 8.31 -13.24 13.56
N ARG A 60 7.49 -13.12 12.50
CA ARG A 60 7.54 -12.05 11.50
C ARG A 60 6.23 -11.28 11.46
N TYR A 61 5.29 -11.69 10.62
CA TYR A 61 4.00 -11.01 10.40
C TYR A 61 2.79 -11.89 10.66
N GLY A 62 2.96 -13.15 11.08
CA GLY A 62 1.87 -14.11 11.30
C GLY A 62 0.78 -13.60 12.25
N MET A 63 1.18 -12.86 13.29
CA MET A 63 0.27 -12.23 14.26
C MET A 63 -0.44 -10.97 13.75
N LEU A 64 -0.10 -10.48 12.55
CA LEU A 64 -0.61 -9.25 11.95
C LEU A 64 -1.42 -9.54 10.67
N LEU A 65 -1.75 -10.81 10.41
CA LEU A 65 -2.44 -11.23 9.20
C LEU A 65 -3.92 -10.85 9.24
N ALA A 66 -4.39 -10.34 8.10
CA ALA A 66 -5.79 -10.13 7.78
C ALA A 66 -6.27 -11.23 6.81
N GLY A 67 -7.58 -11.42 6.71
CA GLY A 67 -8.18 -12.27 5.70
C GLY A 67 -8.58 -11.46 4.46
N TRP A 68 -8.20 -11.89 3.25
CA TRP A 68 -8.65 -11.28 1.99
C TRP A 68 -9.41 -12.28 1.12
N SER A 69 -10.55 -11.86 0.57
CA SER A 69 -11.31 -12.62 -0.42
C SER A 69 -11.37 -11.89 -1.75
N ALA A 70 -10.65 -12.40 -2.75
CA ALA A 70 -10.72 -11.85 -4.11
C ALA A 70 -12.08 -12.08 -4.81
N VAL A 71 -12.86 -13.05 -4.32
CA VAL A 71 -14.20 -13.34 -4.84
C VAL A 71 -15.22 -12.35 -4.29
N LYS A 72 -15.15 -12.05 -2.99
CA LYS A 72 -16.07 -11.10 -2.33
C LYS A 72 -15.60 -9.65 -2.40
N LEU A 73 -14.32 -9.43 -2.74
CA LEU A 73 -13.64 -8.13 -2.67
C LEU A 73 -13.74 -7.50 -1.27
N GLU A 74 -13.63 -8.35 -0.26
CA GLU A 74 -13.75 -8.00 1.15
C GLU A 74 -12.52 -8.47 1.91
N TRP A 75 -12.17 -7.71 2.94
CA TRP A 75 -11.16 -8.09 3.91
C TRP A 75 -11.79 -8.31 5.29
N LYS A 76 -11.10 -9.06 6.15
CA LYS A 76 -11.45 -9.32 7.56
C LYS A 76 -10.23 -9.14 8.44
N SER A 77 -10.47 -8.82 9.71
CA SER A 77 -9.41 -8.67 10.72
C SER A 77 -8.54 -9.91 10.88
N GLU A 78 -9.08 -11.10 10.59
CA GLU A 78 -8.35 -12.37 10.68
C GLU A 78 -8.55 -13.23 9.42
N PRO A 79 -7.57 -14.09 9.07
CA PRO A 79 -7.72 -15.08 8.02
C PRO A 79 -8.82 -16.09 8.35
N ALA A 80 -9.58 -16.49 7.32
CA ALA A 80 -10.64 -17.49 7.45
C ALA A 80 -10.72 -18.29 6.14
N GLU A 81 -9.74 -19.18 5.94
CA GLU A 81 -9.57 -19.93 4.68
C GLU A 81 -10.81 -20.77 4.34
N ASN A 82 -11.40 -21.40 5.34
CA ASN A 82 -12.66 -22.13 5.28
C ASN A 82 -13.87 -21.26 4.86
N ALA A 83 -13.80 -19.94 5.00
CA ALA A 83 -14.80 -19.00 4.53
C ALA A 83 -14.39 -18.24 3.25
N GLY A 84 -13.27 -18.64 2.63
CA GLY A 84 -12.74 -18.04 1.40
C GLY A 84 -11.95 -16.74 1.62
N PHE A 85 -11.39 -16.53 2.82
CA PHE A 85 -10.52 -15.40 3.15
C PHE A 85 -9.09 -15.90 3.37
N ALA A 86 -8.23 -15.73 2.37
CA ALA A 86 -6.84 -16.15 2.43
C ALA A 86 -5.98 -15.17 3.26
N PRO A 87 -4.88 -15.61 3.88
CA PRO A 87 -3.95 -14.74 4.58
C PRO A 87 -3.42 -13.60 3.68
N ALA A 88 -3.47 -12.38 4.20
CA ALA A 88 -2.98 -11.17 3.57
C ALA A 88 -2.45 -10.19 4.63
N LEU A 89 -1.67 -9.21 4.19
CA LEU A 89 -1.27 -8.07 5.02
C LEU A 89 -1.92 -6.81 4.46
N ILE A 90 -2.34 -5.92 5.35
CA ILE A 90 -2.88 -4.63 4.95
C ILE A 90 -1.78 -3.60 5.19
N LEU A 91 -1.09 -3.21 4.12
CA LEU A 91 -0.03 -2.20 4.18
C LEU A 91 -0.66 -0.80 4.17
N GLN A 92 -0.30 0.00 5.16
CA GLN A 92 -0.73 1.38 5.30
C GLN A 92 0.47 2.32 5.22
N LEU A 93 0.32 3.40 4.47
CA LEU A 93 1.20 4.57 4.46
C LEU A 93 0.42 5.75 5.02
N ASP A 94 0.92 6.33 6.12
CA ASP A 94 0.44 7.60 6.66
C ASP A 94 1.50 8.68 6.42
N VAL A 95 1.07 9.88 6.05
CA VAL A 95 1.89 11.11 5.99
C VAL A 95 1.11 12.20 6.72
N ASP A 96 1.71 12.72 7.78
CA ASP A 96 1.15 13.83 8.56
C ASP A 96 1.80 15.17 8.19
N ASP A 97 1.54 16.20 8.98
CA ASP A 97 2.04 17.56 8.78
C ASP A 97 3.58 17.68 8.91
N THR A 98 4.26 16.63 9.35
CA THR A 98 5.73 16.56 9.36
C THR A 98 6.32 16.21 8.00
N LEU A 99 5.48 15.84 7.03
CA LEU A 99 5.87 15.33 5.71
C LEU A 99 6.68 14.02 5.77
N GLU A 100 6.77 13.38 6.94
CA GLU A 100 7.50 12.12 7.11
C GLU A 100 6.59 10.90 6.86
N PRO A 101 6.87 10.09 5.83
CA PRO A 101 6.05 8.92 5.55
C PRO A 101 6.30 7.78 6.54
N VAL A 102 5.22 7.21 7.08
CA VAL A 102 5.23 6.07 7.99
C VAL A 102 4.48 4.89 7.38
N TRP A 103 5.19 3.78 7.16
CA TRP A 103 4.59 2.52 6.74
C TRP A 103 4.34 1.60 7.93
N SER A 104 3.13 1.02 8.01
CA SER A 104 2.70 0.10 9.07
C SER A 104 1.77 -0.99 8.51
N ILE A 105 1.58 -2.09 9.23
CA ILE A 105 0.54 -3.07 8.94
C ILE A 105 -0.71 -2.70 9.72
N TYR A 106 -1.84 -2.55 9.04
CA TYR A 106 -3.14 -2.33 9.67
C TYR A 106 -3.72 -3.67 10.16
N VAL A 107 -4.15 -3.72 11.41
CA VAL A 107 -4.50 -4.97 12.13
C VAL A 107 -5.89 -5.00 12.76
N GLY A 108 -6.63 -3.89 12.74
CA GLY A 108 -7.87 -3.80 13.50
C GLY A 108 -9.03 -3.21 12.72
N SER A 109 -10.01 -2.68 13.45
CA SER A 109 -11.21 -2.08 12.85
C SER A 109 -11.18 -0.56 12.85
N THR A 110 -10.25 0.03 13.62
CA THR A 110 -10.05 1.46 13.68
C THR A 110 -8.77 1.88 12.96
N PRO A 111 -8.76 3.05 12.29
CA PRO A 111 -7.57 3.69 11.73
C PRO A 111 -6.27 3.63 12.53
N GLU A 112 -6.38 3.64 13.86
CA GLU A 112 -5.28 3.67 14.82
C GLU A 112 -4.69 2.28 15.07
N ASP A 113 -5.41 1.21 14.72
CA ASP A 113 -4.99 -0.18 14.91
C ASP A 113 -3.94 -0.58 13.87
N LYS A 114 -2.70 -0.15 14.10
CA LYS A 114 -1.55 -0.43 13.25
C LYS A 114 -0.36 -1.00 14.01
N SER A 115 0.45 -1.79 13.32
CA SER A 115 1.71 -2.32 13.82
C SER A 115 2.75 -1.22 13.99
N LYS A 116 3.90 -1.61 14.56
CA LYS A 116 5.12 -0.80 14.45
C LYS A 116 5.53 -0.63 12.97
N ARG A 117 6.43 0.32 12.72
CA ARG A 117 6.93 0.67 11.38
C ARG A 117 7.46 -0.57 10.63
N VAL A 118 7.05 -0.74 9.38
CA VAL A 118 7.54 -1.79 8.48
C VAL A 118 8.95 -1.42 8.00
N ARG A 119 9.89 -2.36 8.06
CA ARG A 119 11.27 -2.12 7.59
C ARG A 119 11.29 -1.98 6.07
N PHE A 120 12.22 -1.19 5.56
CA PHE A 120 12.39 -1.00 4.12
C PHE A 120 12.65 -2.32 3.36
N ALA A 121 13.48 -3.21 3.91
CA ALA A 121 13.75 -4.51 3.31
C ALA A 121 12.48 -5.36 3.17
N ASP A 122 11.64 -5.37 4.22
CA ASP A 122 10.38 -6.11 4.20
C ASP A 122 9.41 -5.52 3.17
N ARG A 123 9.37 -4.19 3.02
CA ARG A 123 8.54 -3.52 2.00
C ARG A 123 8.96 -3.90 0.58
N LYS A 124 10.26 -4.01 0.30
CA LYS A 124 10.77 -4.41 -1.02
C LYS A 124 10.38 -5.84 -1.39
N GLU A 125 10.32 -6.73 -0.40
CA GLU A 125 9.88 -8.12 -0.58
C GLU A 125 8.35 -8.25 -0.67
N MET A 126 7.60 -7.38 0.01
CA MET A 126 6.14 -7.25 -0.14
C MET A 126 5.74 -6.54 -1.44
N ALA A 127 6.64 -5.73 -2.01
CA ALA A 127 6.39 -5.01 -3.25
C ALA A 127 5.98 -6.00 -4.33
N PRO A 128 5.11 -5.60 -5.27
CA PRO A 128 4.48 -6.52 -6.19
C PRO A 128 5.45 -6.87 -7.32
N ALA A 129 6.56 -7.53 -7.00
CA ALA A 129 7.37 -8.26 -7.97
C ALA A 129 6.57 -9.42 -8.63
N ARG A 130 5.28 -9.56 -8.29
CA ARG A 130 4.34 -10.62 -8.71
C ARG A 130 2.97 -10.10 -9.17
N LEU A 131 2.86 -8.86 -9.66
CA LEU A 131 1.72 -8.51 -10.50
C LEU A 131 1.85 -9.23 -11.85
N GLY A 132 1.52 -10.53 -11.88
CA GLY A 132 1.66 -11.38 -13.05
C GLY A 132 0.84 -10.85 -14.22
N ALA A 133 1.49 -10.63 -15.37
CA ALA A 133 0.98 -10.39 -16.73
C ALA A 133 -0.10 -9.29 -16.94
N TYR A 134 -0.75 -8.79 -15.90
CA TYR A 134 -1.92 -7.91 -15.98
C TYR A 134 -1.64 -6.47 -15.54
N ALA A 135 -0.60 -6.22 -14.73
CA ALA A 135 -0.11 -4.85 -14.50
C ALA A 135 0.75 -4.33 -15.67
N ASP A 136 1.41 -5.24 -16.39
CA ASP A 136 2.29 -4.90 -17.52
C ASP A 136 1.54 -4.13 -18.62
N ARG A 137 0.24 -4.40 -18.80
CA ARG A 137 -0.61 -3.71 -19.78
C ARG A 137 -1.12 -2.33 -19.34
N HIS A 138 -1.06 -2.01 -18.05
CA HIS A 138 -1.51 -0.70 -17.54
C HIS A 138 -0.36 0.23 -17.15
N LEU A 139 0.84 -0.29 -16.89
CA LEU A 139 2.03 0.49 -16.52
C LEU A 139 2.95 0.83 -17.71
N SER A 140 2.73 0.25 -18.89
CA SER A 140 3.59 0.48 -20.07
C SER A 140 3.25 1.73 -20.90
N TRP A 141 2.17 2.47 -20.60
CA TRP A 141 1.73 3.58 -21.47
C TRP A 141 2.38 4.95 -21.23
N GLY A 142 3.35 5.07 -20.31
CA GLY A 142 4.01 6.35 -20.01
C GLY A 142 5.28 6.65 -20.81
N ARG A 143 5.81 5.72 -21.62
CA ARG A 143 7.13 5.89 -22.24
C ARG A 143 7.15 5.62 -23.74
N LEU A 144 6.49 6.50 -24.49
CA LEU A 144 6.95 6.81 -25.84
C LEU A 144 6.85 8.33 -26.07
N ARG A 145 7.95 9.03 -25.78
CA ARG A 145 8.25 10.33 -26.38
C ARG A 145 9.19 10.09 -27.56
N SER A 146 8.73 10.42 -28.76
CA SER A 146 9.56 10.92 -29.86
C SER A 146 8.77 12.00 -30.58
#